data_AF-A0A5C7PYU8-F1
#
_entry.id   AF-A0A5C7PYU8-F1
#
_cell.length_a   1.000
_cell.length_b   1.000
_cell.length_c   1.000
_cell.angle_alpha   90.00
_cell.angle_beta   90.00
_cell.angle_gamma   90.00
#
_symmetry.space_group_name_H-M   'P 1'
#
loop_
_entity.id
_entity.type
_entity.pdbx_description
1 polymer ?
#
loop_
_entity_poly.entity_id
_entity_poly.type
_entity_poly.pdbx_seq_one_letter_code
_entity_poly.pdbx_strand_id
1 'polypeptide(L)'
;MSTGPQDDAPIDDFDFDAPSDMPAPMESPASAGKQELPSAFPEAEVAEASLGDPASSPTTETAPPPRSEGPPPAATSGQPTSSGDVVFPPELLRQVGLTAEEAKAQFQSPVELERAVAMADRMLIRSVQPPQPTPPQVAVPGQHPGQRPGQQPGQAPAPQTPEQAVLAAVEKFKLNLDPNAYEKDVVDTFTGLNDHVHGVLTQQQQEIHTLREALKTVVQYQMSDTEARYYREFDETVNSLPEAYRETFGQGTIHDLERGSPAFGNRAKLDSAVLALQTARRQRGEPPLPLREAVQRAVRAEFPQQHDTTIRNQVSQQVKGRQRQFTQRPTGRRPGPAGGNPEQSAVSAVENFMRDRNFNSAVADTPEVEF
;
A
#
# COMPACT_ATOMS: atom_id res chain seq x y z
N MET A 1 -30.71 2.54 42.70
CA MET A 1 -31.56 1.47 42.13
C MET A 1 -32.82 2.15 41.61
N SER A 2 -32.85 2.42 40.31
CA SER A 2 -33.99 3.08 39.65
C SER A 2 -34.26 2.29 38.38
N THR A 3 -35.35 1.53 38.40
CA THR A 3 -35.86 0.72 37.29
C THR A 3 -36.67 1.64 36.38
N GLY A 4 -36.11 1.99 35.22
CA GLY A 4 -36.83 2.71 34.16
C GLY A 4 -37.67 1.76 33.31
N PRO A 5 -38.78 2.24 32.71
CA PRO A 5 -39.77 1.39 32.05
C PRO A 5 -39.30 0.93 30.67
N GLN A 6 -39.58 -0.34 30.38
CA GLN A 6 -39.51 -0.95 29.05
C GLN A 6 -40.72 -0.48 28.24
N ASP A 7 -40.47 0.32 27.20
CA ASP A 7 -41.43 0.54 26.12
C ASP A 7 -41.17 -0.53 25.04
N ASP A 8 -41.97 -1.60 25.11
CA ASP A 8 -42.18 -2.55 24.01
C ASP A 8 -43.09 -1.89 22.97
N ALA A 9 -42.50 -1.42 21.87
CA ALA A 9 -43.24 -1.08 20.67
C ALA A 9 -43.28 -2.32 19.75
N PRO A 10 -44.45 -2.75 19.26
CA PRO A 10 -44.54 -3.85 18.31
C PRO A 10 -43.91 -3.43 16.98
N ILE A 11 -42.97 -4.26 16.51
CA ILE A 11 -42.41 -4.19 15.16
C ILE A 11 -43.53 -4.65 14.23
N ASP A 12 -44.12 -3.71 13.49
CA ASP A 12 -45.00 -4.01 12.37
C ASP A 12 -44.18 -4.77 11.31
N ASP A 13 -44.59 -6.01 11.07
CA ASP A 13 -44.19 -6.83 9.92
C ASP A 13 -44.54 -6.08 8.63
N PHE A 14 -43.57 -5.35 8.08
CA PHE A 14 -43.61 -4.87 6.71
C PHE A 14 -43.32 -6.05 5.78
N ASP A 15 -44.39 -6.75 5.39
CA ASP A 15 -44.41 -7.64 4.23
C ASP A 15 -44.06 -6.81 2.99
N PHE A 16 -42.77 -6.85 2.61
CA PHE A 16 -42.26 -6.28 1.38
C PHE A 16 -42.60 -7.25 0.24
N ASP A 17 -43.82 -7.11 -0.27
CA ASP A 17 -44.30 -7.82 -1.45
C ASP A 17 -43.45 -7.39 -2.66
N ALA A 18 -42.45 -8.22 -2.99
CA ALA A 18 -41.53 -7.98 -4.09
C ALA A 18 -42.30 -8.14 -5.42
N PRO A 19 -42.35 -7.12 -6.29
CA PRO A 19 -43.02 -7.26 -7.58
C PRO A 19 -42.27 -8.30 -8.42
N SER A 20 -42.93 -9.43 -8.67
CA SER A 20 -42.42 -10.60 -9.42
C SER A 20 -42.41 -10.39 -10.94
N ASP A 21 -42.33 -9.16 -11.43
CA ASP A 21 -42.28 -8.83 -12.86
C ASP A 21 -40.93 -8.20 -13.21
N MET A 22 -39.90 -9.04 -13.25
CA MET A 22 -38.66 -8.75 -13.97
C MET A 22 -38.84 -9.25 -15.41
N PRO A 23 -38.80 -8.38 -16.43
CA PRO A 23 -38.88 -8.82 -17.82
C PRO A 23 -37.68 -9.71 -18.15
N ALA A 24 -37.97 -10.82 -18.84
CA ALA A 24 -36.98 -11.78 -19.30
C ALA A 24 -35.82 -11.09 -20.06
N PRO A 25 -34.57 -11.56 -19.90
CA PRO A 25 -33.44 -11.04 -20.66
C PRO A 25 -33.72 -11.24 -22.15
N MET A 26 -33.82 -10.13 -22.89
CA MET A 26 -33.92 -10.18 -24.35
C MET A 26 -32.74 -10.96 -24.90
N GLU A 27 -33.05 -12.03 -25.63
CA GLU A 27 -32.11 -12.77 -26.45
C GLU A 27 -31.37 -11.81 -27.39
N SER A 28 -30.05 -11.81 -27.28
CA SER A 28 -29.17 -11.11 -28.21
C SER A 28 -29.40 -11.68 -29.62
N PRO A 29 -29.72 -10.84 -30.63
CA PRO A 29 -29.74 -11.32 -31.99
C PRO A 29 -28.31 -11.70 -32.39
N ALA A 30 -28.13 -12.97 -32.74
CA ALA A 30 -26.96 -13.48 -33.41
C ALA A 30 -26.79 -12.73 -34.75
N SER A 31 -26.04 -11.64 -34.74
CA SER A 31 -25.63 -10.93 -35.95
C SER A 31 -24.29 -11.49 -36.41
N ALA A 32 -24.39 -12.48 -37.30
CA ALA A 32 -23.33 -12.86 -38.20
C ALA A 32 -23.05 -11.67 -39.14
N GLY A 33 -21.99 -10.92 -38.83
CA GLY A 33 -21.52 -9.80 -39.65
C GLY A 33 -20.04 -9.58 -39.42
N LYS A 34 -19.20 -10.37 -40.10
CA LYS A 34 -17.79 -10.03 -40.32
C LYS A 34 -17.74 -8.76 -41.17
N GLN A 35 -17.69 -7.59 -40.52
CA GLN A 35 -17.13 -6.39 -41.13
C GLN A 35 -15.66 -6.33 -40.75
N GLU A 36 -14.81 -6.76 -41.67
CA GLU A 36 -13.38 -6.45 -41.66
C GLU A 36 -13.22 -4.94 -41.79
N LEU A 37 -12.84 -4.29 -40.69
CA LEU A 37 -12.31 -2.93 -40.73
C LEU A 37 -10.93 -2.98 -41.40
N PRO A 38 -10.64 -2.13 -42.41
CA PRO A 38 -9.29 -2.02 -42.95
C PRO A 38 -8.38 -1.36 -41.90
N SER A 39 -7.62 -2.19 -41.18
CA SER A 39 -6.46 -1.76 -40.41
C SER A 39 -5.37 -1.26 -41.36
N ALA A 40 -5.41 0.02 -41.68
CA ALA A 40 -4.32 0.74 -42.31
C ALA A 40 -3.54 1.52 -41.23
N PHE A 41 -2.75 0.80 -40.43
CA PHE A 41 -1.60 1.39 -39.75
C PHE A 41 -0.35 0.80 -40.39
N PRO A 42 0.56 1.62 -40.93
CA PRO A 42 1.81 1.12 -41.49
C PRO A 42 2.66 0.52 -40.37
N GLU A 43 2.94 -0.78 -40.49
CA GLU A 43 3.98 -1.47 -39.72
C GLU A 43 5.30 -0.73 -39.89
N ALA A 44 5.80 -0.16 -38.81
CA ALA A 44 7.20 0.22 -38.72
C ALA A 44 8.01 -1.07 -38.61
N GLU A 45 8.78 -1.39 -39.66
CA GLU A 45 9.83 -2.40 -39.67
C GLU A 45 10.74 -2.21 -38.45
N VAL A 46 10.55 -3.04 -37.44
CA VAL A 46 11.53 -3.20 -36.36
C VAL A 46 12.52 -4.24 -36.86
N ALA A 47 13.69 -3.76 -37.27
CA ALA A 47 14.80 -4.60 -37.70
C ALA A 47 15.11 -5.69 -36.67
N GLU A 48 15.00 -6.95 -37.09
CA GLU A 48 15.50 -8.12 -36.39
C GLU A 48 17.02 -8.02 -36.21
N ALA A 49 17.45 -7.60 -35.03
CA ALA A 49 18.82 -7.78 -34.57
C ALA A 49 18.95 -9.20 -33.99
N SER A 50 19.25 -10.14 -34.90
CA SER A 50 20.07 -11.34 -34.74
C SER A 50 20.36 -11.80 -33.31
N LEU A 51 19.84 -12.99 -32.98
CA LEU A 51 20.31 -13.84 -31.88
C LEU A 51 21.84 -14.01 -31.97
N GLY A 52 22.54 -13.40 -31.02
CA GLY A 52 23.93 -13.69 -30.70
C GLY A 52 23.98 -14.65 -29.53
N ASP A 53 24.34 -15.89 -29.84
CA ASP A 53 24.65 -17.01 -28.95
C ASP A 53 25.93 -16.72 -28.14
N PRO A 54 25.92 -16.60 -26.80
CA PRO A 54 27.16 -16.64 -26.03
C PRO A 54 27.38 -18.07 -25.53
N ALA A 55 28.29 -18.71 -26.26
CA ALA A 55 28.89 -19.99 -25.95
C ALA A 55 29.32 -20.13 -24.48
N SER A 56 29.18 -21.37 -24.03
CA SER A 56 29.75 -21.99 -22.85
C SER A 56 31.14 -21.46 -22.50
N SER A 57 31.32 -20.99 -21.26
CA SER A 57 32.64 -20.81 -20.64
C SER A 57 32.80 -21.77 -19.46
N PRO A 58 33.95 -22.44 -19.34
CA PRO A 58 34.17 -23.56 -18.43
C PRO A 58 34.38 -23.13 -16.98
N THR A 59 33.82 -23.94 -16.08
CA THR A 59 34.13 -23.99 -14.65
C THR A 59 35.63 -24.19 -14.44
N THR A 60 36.33 -23.12 -14.06
CA THR A 60 37.70 -23.19 -13.55
C THR A 60 37.62 -23.16 -12.02
N GLU A 61 37.54 -24.36 -11.45
CA GLU A 61 37.68 -24.64 -10.03
C GLU A 61 39.08 -24.21 -9.57
N THR A 62 39.17 -23.01 -9.03
CA THR A 62 40.41 -22.45 -8.48
C THR A 62 40.50 -22.84 -7.01
N ALA A 63 41.47 -23.70 -6.71
CA ALA A 63 41.79 -24.15 -5.36
C ALA A 63 42.07 -22.97 -4.41
N PRO A 64 41.63 -23.04 -3.15
CA PRO A 64 41.92 -22.01 -2.16
C PRO A 64 43.43 -22.00 -1.81
N PRO A 65 44.06 -20.82 -1.69
CA PRO A 65 45.45 -20.72 -1.28
C PRO A 65 45.66 -21.20 0.17
N PRO A 66 46.84 -21.74 0.50
CA PRO A 66 47.16 -22.18 1.86
C PRO A 66 47.13 -21.02 2.85
N ARG A 67 46.47 -21.26 4.00
CA ARG A 67 46.47 -20.35 5.15
C ARG A 67 47.91 -20.17 5.67
N SER A 68 48.43 -18.96 5.55
CA SER A 68 49.64 -18.54 6.27
C SER A 68 49.30 -18.36 7.75
N GLU A 69 49.82 -19.24 8.60
CA GLU A 69 49.82 -19.08 10.06
C GLU A 69 50.74 -17.92 10.44
N GLY A 70 50.18 -16.72 10.51
CA GLY A 70 50.83 -15.56 11.13
C GLY A 70 50.77 -15.67 12.67
N PRO A 71 51.81 -15.20 13.39
CA PRO A 71 51.85 -15.23 14.84
C PRO A 71 50.68 -14.44 15.47
N PRO A 72 50.19 -14.86 16.65
CA PRO A 72 49.03 -14.26 17.29
C PRO A 72 49.31 -12.79 17.61
N PRO A 73 48.42 -11.84 17.24
CA PRO A 73 48.59 -10.45 17.60
C PRO A 73 48.51 -10.30 19.12
N ALA A 74 49.51 -9.60 19.67
CA ALA A 74 49.54 -9.22 21.07
C ALA A 74 48.26 -8.48 21.45
N ALA A 75 47.61 -8.96 22.51
CA ALA A 75 46.42 -8.37 23.10
C ALA A 75 46.73 -6.94 23.55
N THR A 76 46.46 -6.00 22.65
CA THR A 76 46.49 -4.58 22.93
C THR A 76 45.09 -4.19 23.37
N SER A 77 44.98 -3.77 24.62
CA SER A 77 43.78 -3.26 25.28
C SER A 77 43.35 -1.94 24.62
N GLY A 78 42.85 -2.01 23.39
CA GLY A 78 42.30 -0.88 22.66
C GLY A 78 40.89 -0.58 23.13
N GLN A 79 40.64 0.66 23.56
CA GLN A 79 39.29 1.22 23.59
C GLN A 79 38.66 1.01 22.20
N PRO A 80 37.36 0.62 22.11
CA PRO A 80 36.70 0.42 20.84
C PRO A 80 36.62 1.76 20.10
N THR A 81 37.55 2.02 19.20
CA THR A 81 37.38 3.06 18.19
C THR A 81 36.25 2.59 17.29
N SER A 82 35.06 3.14 17.52
CA SER A 82 33.86 2.93 16.72
C SER A 82 33.97 3.59 15.35
N SER A 83 35.11 3.42 14.67
CA SER A 83 35.27 3.70 13.24
C SER A 83 34.64 2.57 12.42
N GLY A 84 33.49 2.06 12.87
CA GLY A 84 32.68 1.17 12.06
C GLY A 84 32.15 2.03 10.93
N ASP A 85 32.60 1.77 9.71
CA ASP A 85 32.12 2.50 8.54
C ASP A 85 30.59 2.46 8.53
N VAL A 86 30.01 3.64 8.71
CA VAL A 86 28.56 3.83 8.71
C VAL A 86 28.09 3.63 7.27
N VAL A 87 27.48 2.46 7.01
CA VAL A 87 26.95 2.13 5.68
C VAL A 87 25.52 2.65 5.57
N PHE A 88 25.28 3.54 4.60
CA PHE A 88 23.95 4.05 4.28
C PHE A 88 23.23 3.10 3.30
N PRO A 89 21.91 2.83 3.50
CA PRO A 89 21.12 2.04 2.55
C PRO A 89 21.10 2.70 1.16
N PRO A 90 21.45 1.97 0.08
CA PRO A 90 21.52 2.54 -1.27
C PRO A 90 20.17 3.05 -1.78
N GLU A 91 19.07 2.44 -1.33
CA GLU A 91 17.72 2.87 -1.69
C GLU A 91 17.39 4.27 -1.15
N LEU A 92 17.80 4.58 0.10
CA LEU A 92 17.62 5.91 0.67
C LEU A 92 18.46 6.94 -0.10
N LEU A 93 19.72 6.60 -0.41
CA LEU A 93 20.60 7.46 -1.19
C LEU A 93 20.02 7.78 -2.58
N ARG A 94 19.51 6.77 -3.29
CA ARG A 94 18.83 6.94 -4.58
C ARG A 94 17.57 7.80 -4.46
N GLN A 95 16.82 7.66 -3.36
CA GLN A 95 15.60 8.42 -3.11
C GLN A 95 15.87 9.92 -2.95
N VAL A 96 16.95 10.31 -2.25
CA VAL A 96 17.32 11.73 -2.08
C VAL A 96 18.25 12.26 -3.17
N GLY A 97 18.78 11.39 -4.03
CA GLY A 97 19.79 11.78 -5.02
C GLY A 97 21.11 12.20 -4.38
N LEU A 98 21.47 11.64 -3.24
CA LEU A 98 22.73 11.91 -2.53
C LEU A 98 23.70 10.75 -2.71
N THR A 99 24.99 11.05 -2.76
CA THR A 99 26.06 10.06 -2.64
C THR A 99 26.24 9.61 -1.19
N ALA A 100 26.89 8.46 -0.98
CA ALA A 100 27.16 7.96 0.37
C ALA A 100 28.06 8.92 1.18
N GLU A 101 29.00 9.62 0.53
CA GLU A 101 29.88 10.60 1.16
C GLU A 101 29.12 11.86 1.58
N GLU A 102 28.25 12.39 0.72
CA GLU A 102 27.38 13.52 1.05
C GLU A 102 26.42 13.19 2.19
N ALA A 103 25.82 11.99 2.17
CA ALA A 103 24.94 11.54 3.24
C ALA A 103 25.69 11.40 4.58
N LYS A 104 26.92 10.88 4.56
CA LYS A 104 27.78 10.78 5.75
C LYS A 104 28.13 12.16 6.29
N ALA A 105 28.43 13.13 5.41
CA ALA A 105 28.74 14.50 5.80
C ALA A 105 27.53 15.26 6.39
N GLN A 106 26.33 15.03 5.86
CA GLN A 106 25.13 15.78 6.26
C GLN A 106 24.37 15.15 7.44
N PHE A 107 24.19 13.83 7.45
CA PHE A 107 23.26 13.16 8.37
C PHE A 107 23.95 12.35 9.47
N GLN A 108 25.27 12.14 9.43
CA GLN A 108 26.08 11.37 10.39
C GLN A 108 25.69 9.89 10.58
N SER A 109 24.41 9.53 10.49
CA SER A 109 23.83 8.20 10.65
C SER A 109 22.70 7.94 9.63
N PRO A 110 22.45 6.66 9.26
CA PRO A 110 21.38 6.32 8.32
C PRO A 110 19.98 6.59 8.88
N VAL A 111 19.84 6.55 10.20
CA VAL A 111 18.58 6.82 10.91
C VAL A 111 18.17 8.29 10.77
N GLU A 112 19.15 9.20 10.82
CA GLU A 112 18.89 10.64 10.60
C GLU A 112 18.49 10.93 9.17
N LEU A 113 19.14 10.29 8.19
CA LEU A 113 18.75 10.39 6.78
C LEU A 113 17.31 9.89 6.57
N GLU A 114 16.97 8.72 7.10
CA GLU A 114 15.62 8.17 7.00
C GLU A 114 14.57 9.08 7.63
N ARG A 115 14.87 9.67 8.80
CA ARG A 115 13.97 10.62 9.48
C ARG A 115 13.78 11.90 8.67
N ALA A 116 14.84 12.42 8.06
CA ALA A 116 14.77 13.58 7.20
C ALA A 116 13.92 13.31 5.95
N VAL A 117 14.09 12.14 5.33
CA VAL A 117 13.28 11.68 4.21
C VAL A 117 11.80 11.56 4.60
N ALA A 118 11.50 10.91 5.73
CA ALA A 118 10.14 10.77 6.23
C ALA A 118 9.49 12.14 6.53
N MET A 119 10.27 13.11 7.02
CA MET A 119 9.80 14.48 7.23
C MET A 119 9.50 15.18 5.90
N ALA A 120 10.35 15.02 4.89
CA ALA A 120 10.13 15.56 3.55
C ALA A 120 8.86 14.96 2.91
N ASP A 121 8.69 13.64 2.97
CA ASP A 121 7.49 12.94 2.49
C ASP A 121 6.22 13.41 3.25
N ARG A 122 6.32 13.66 4.56
CA ARG A 122 5.21 14.21 5.35
C ARG A 122 4.83 15.64 4.93
N MET A 123 5.82 16.48 4.64
CA MET A 123 5.56 17.84 4.14
C MET A 123 4.92 17.81 2.76
N LEU A 124 5.35 16.89 1.89
CA LEU A 124 4.74 16.62 0.59
C LEU A 124 3.26 16.22 0.73
N ILE A 125 2.97 15.22 1.55
CA ILE A 125 1.58 14.75 1.82
C ILE A 125 0.72 15.91 2.32
N ARG A 126 1.23 16.68 3.29
CA ARG A 126 0.52 17.83 3.86
C ARG A 126 0.26 18.95 2.87
N SER A 127 1.10 19.12 1.85
CA SER A 127 0.91 20.17 0.84
C SER A 127 -0.29 19.93 -0.09
N VAL A 128 -0.75 18.68 -0.21
CA VAL A 128 -1.88 18.29 -1.06
C VAL A 128 -3.17 18.10 -0.27
N GLN A 129 -3.07 17.73 1.01
CA GLN A 129 -4.27 17.58 1.85
C GLN A 129 -4.95 18.95 2.04
N PRO A 130 -6.28 19.04 1.79
CA PRO A 130 -7.02 20.25 2.13
C PRO A 130 -6.85 20.52 3.63
N PRO A 131 -6.77 21.80 4.04
CA PRO A 131 -6.66 22.14 5.45
C PRO A 131 -7.85 21.48 6.17
N GLN A 132 -7.55 20.54 7.07
CA GLN A 132 -8.62 19.89 7.82
C GLN A 132 -9.41 21.00 8.52
N PRO A 133 -10.74 21.03 8.40
CA PRO A 133 -11.55 22.03 9.05
C PRO A 133 -11.20 21.95 10.53
N THR A 134 -10.56 23.01 11.04
CA THR A 134 -10.27 23.12 12.46
C THR A 134 -11.61 22.92 13.14
N PRO A 135 -11.80 21.86 13.96
CA PRO A 135 -13.08 21.64 14.61
C PRO A 135 -13.42 22.97 15.27
N PRO A 136 -14.61 23.54 14.99
CA PRO A 136 -14.96 24.85 15.53
C PRO A 136 -14.67 24.74 17.01
N GLN A 137 -13.71 25.54 17.50
CA GLN A 137 -13.39 25.56 18.92
C GLN A 137 -14.73 25.82 19.56
N VAL A 138 -15.26 24.80 20.24
CA VAL A 138 -16.52 24.91 20.94
C VAL A 138 -16.24 25.99 21.96
N ALA A 139 -16.63 27.22 21.62
CA ALA A 139 -16.51 28.35 22.49
C ALA A 139 -17.31 27.91 23.71
N VAL A 140 -16.59 27.57 24.78
CA VAL A 140 -17.17 27.13 26.05
C VAL A 140 -18.22 28.19 26.38
N PRO A 141 -19.52 27.87 26.32
CA PRO A 141 -20.53 28.90 26.42
C PRO A 141 -20.51 29.47 27.83
N GLY A 142 -20.02 30.69 27.95
CA GLY A 142 -20.50 31.60 28.98
C GLY A 142 -22.03 31.68 28.83
N GLN A 143 -22.70 31.38 29.92
CA GLN A 143 -24.15 31.34 30.08
C GLN A 143 -24.84 32.56 29.43
N HIS A 144 -25.58 32.33 28.35
CA HIS A 144 -26.67 33.22 27.94
C HIS A 144 -27.95 32.39 27.73
N PRO A 145 -28.92 32.47 28.65
CA PRO A 145 -30.23 31.88 28.47
C PRO A 145 -31.10 32.84 27.65
N GLY A 146 -31.50 32.42 26.44
CA GLY A 146 -32.63 33.03 25.76
C GLY A 146 -32.56 33.04 24.23
N GLN A 147 -33.61 32.48 23.61
CA GLN A 147 -34.03 32.64 22.20
C GLN A 147 -33.27 31.79 21.16
N ARG A 148 -33.88 31.07 20.22
CA ARG A 148 -35.28 30.89 19.76
C ARG A 148 -35.31 29.60 18.89
N PRO A 149 -36.45 28.91 18.79
CA PRO A 149 -36.60 27.76 17.91
C PRO A 149 -36.93 28.17 16.46
N GLY A 150 -36.36 27.43 15.50
CA GLY A 150 -36.99 27.12 14.21
C GLY A 150 -36.82 28.12 13.08
N GLN A 151 -35.83 27.88 12.22
CA GLN A 151 -35.95 28.12 10.77
C GLN A 151 -34.89 27.28 10.05
N GLN A 152 -35.30 26.13 9.52
CA GLN A 152 -34.52 25.37 8.55
C GLN A 152 -34.53 26.14 7.22
N PRO A 153 -33.37 26.51 6.65
CA PRO A 153 -33.31 27.09 5.33
C PRO A 153 -33.70 26.03 4.29
N GLY A 154 -34.72 26.33 3.49
CA GLY A 154 -35.15 25.49 2.38
C GLY A 154 -33.99 25.21 1.43
N GLN A 155 -33.78 23.93 1.12
CA GLN A 155 -32.86 23.49 0.09
C GLN A 155 -33.30 24.10 -1.25
N ALA A 156 -32.49 24.98 -1.81
CA ALA A 156 -32.67 25.46 -3.18
C ALA A 156 -32.59 24.24 -4.13
N PRO A 157 -33.51 24.12 -5.11
CA PRO A 157 -33.43 23.06 -6.11
C PRO A 157 -32.06 23.13 -6.81
N ALA A 158 -31.37 21.98 -6.86
CA ALA A 158 -30.06 21.87 -7.47
C ALA A 158 -30.11 22.44 -8.90
N PRO A 159 -29.15 23.30 -9.29
CA PRO A 159 -29.11 23.85 -10.64
C PRO A 159 -29.01 22.70 -11.64
N GLN A 160 -30.03 22.58 -12.50
CA GLN A 160 -29.98 21.69 -13.65
C GLN A 160 -28.77 22.12 -14.49
N THR A 161 -27.85 21.19 -14.71
CA THR A 161 -26.62 21.44 -15.48
C THR A 161 -26.98 22.00 -16.85
N PRO A 162 -26.42 23.17 -17.26
CA PRO A 162 -26.79 23.89 -18.48
C PRO A 162 -26.60 23.09 -19.78
N GLU A 163 -25.91 21.95 -19.72
CA GLU A 163 -25.66 21.08 -20.87
C GLU A 163 -26.92 20.38 -21.42
N GLN A 164 -27.94 20.14 -20.58
CA GLN A 164 -29.22 19.57 -21.05
C GLN A 164 -30.10 20.58 -21.79
N ALA A 165 -29.98 21.88 -21.49
CA ALA A 165 -30.82 22.92 -22.10
C ALA A 165 -30.41 23.26 -23.54
N VAL A 166 -29.15 23.04 -23.91
CA VAL A 166 -28.63 23.36 -25.27
C VAL A 166 -29.05 22.30 -26.31
N LEU A 167 -29.38 21.09 -25.87
CA LEU A 167 -29.81 20.01 -26.75
C LEU A 167 -31.32 20.02 -27.06
N ALA A 168 -32.12 20.79 -26.33
CA ALA A 168 -33.57 20.68 -26.41
C ALA A 168 -34.22 21.44 -27.59
N ALA A 169 -33.47 22.18 -28.41
CA ALA A 169 -34.09 23.03 -29.43
C ALA A 169 -33.29 23.12 -30.74
N VAL A 170 -33.22 22.01 -31.48
CA VAL A 170 -33.12 22.13 -32.94
C VAL A 170 -34.49 22.64 -33.43
N GLU A 171 -34.70 23.95 -33.37
CA GLU A 171 -35.91 24.57 -33.90
C GLU A 171 -35.96 24.36 -35.41
N LYS A 172 -37.12 23.96 -35.93
CA LYS A 172 -37.39 24.00 -37.37
C LYS A 172 -37.12 25.42 -37.88
N PHE A 173 -36.48 25.55 -39.04
CA PHE A 173 -36.30 26.85 -39.66
C PHE A 173 -37.69 27.44 -39.97
N LYS A 174 -38.00 28.58 -39.37
CA LYS A 174 -39.23 29.32 -39.64
C LYS A 174 -39.03 30.17 -40.90
N LEU A 175 -39.09 29.53 -42.07
CA LEU A 175 -39.12 30.26 -43.34
C LEU A 175 -40.54 30.79 -43.56
N ASN A 176 -40.75 32.08 -43.35
CA ASN A 176 -42.02 32.74 -43.65
C ASN A 176 -42.08 33.06 -45.16
N LEU A 177 -42.33 32.05 -45.98
CA LEU A 177 -42.67 32.24 -47.39
C LEU A 177 -44.14 32.67 -47.48
N ASP A 178 -44.42 33.84 -48.07
CA ASP A 178 -45.80 34.31 -48.28
C ASP A 178 -46.48 33.42 -49.35
N PRO A 179 -47.56 32.69 -49.01
CA PRO A 179 -48.24 31.80 -49.95
C PRO A 179 -48.81 32.50 -51.19
N ASN A 180 -49.01 33.82 -51.13
CA ASN A 180 -49.52 34.60 -52.25
C ASN A 180 -48.41 35.10 -53.19
N ALA A 181 -47.16 35.14 -52.71
CA ALA A 181 -46.03 35.63 -53.46
C ALA A 181 -45.28 34.52 -54.23
N TYR A 182 -45.47 33.25 -53.84
CA TYR A 182 -44.77 32.10 -54.40
C TYR A 182 -45.76 31.05 -54.92
N GLU A 183 -45.33 30.31 -55.95
CA GLU A 183 -46.08 29.17 -56.45
C GLU A 183 -46.18 28.05 -55.40
N LYS A 184 -47.31 27.34 -55.36
CA LYS A 184 -47.59 26.29 -54.38
C LYS A 184 -46.50 25.22 -54.34
N ASP A 185 -46.02 24.78 -55.50
CA ASP A 185 -45.02 23.73 -55.62
C ASP A 185 -43.68 24.14 -54.97
N VAL A 186 -43.33 25.44 -54.99
CA VAL A 186 -42.14 25.97 -54.32
C VAL A 186 -42.32 25.93 -52.80
N VAL A 187 -43.50 26.32 -52.30
CA VAL A 187 -43.81 26.24 -50.85
C VAL A 187 -43.79 24.80 -50.35
N ASP A 188 -44.36 23.87 -51.12
CA ASP A 188 -44.41 22.44 -50.77
C ASP A 188 -43.00 21.82 -50.78
N THR A 189 -42.18 22.11 -51.79
CA THR A 189 -40.79 21.62 -51.85
C THR A 189 -39.91 22.18 -50.73
N PHE A 190 -40.03 23.48 -50.41
CA PHE A 190 -39.30 24.06 -49.27
C PHE A 190 -39.73 23.49 -47.93
N THR A 191 -41.04 23.26 -47.74
CA THR A 191 -41.57 22.64 -46.52
C THR A 191 -41.05 21.21 -46.38
N GLY A 192 -41.09 20.42 -47.46
CA GLY A 192 -40.55 19.07 -47.48
C GLY A 192 -39.05 19.01 -47.21
N LEU A 193 -38.26 19.94 -47.77
CA LEU A 193 -36.83 20.04 -47.48
C LEU A 193 -36.56 20.42 -46.02
N ASN A 194 -37.31 21.38 -45.48
CA ASN A 194 -37.17 21.80 -44.08
C ASN A 194 -37.52 20.65 -43.12
N ASP A 195 -38.59 19.90 -43.39
CA ASP A 195 -38.97 18.72 -42.61
C ASP A 195 -37.91 17.61 -42.71
N HIS A 196 -37.36 17.36 -43.90
CA HIS A 196 -36.29 16.38 -44.09
C HIS A 196 -35.02 16.77 -43.31
N VAL A 197 -34.55 18.02 -43.45
CA VAL A 197 -33.38 18.52 -42.72
C VAL A 197 -33.60 18.48 -41.21
N HIS A 198 -34.78 18.87 -40.74
CA HIS A 198 -35.13 18.79 -39.32
C HIS A 198 -35.14 17.35 -38.82
N GLY A 199 -35.65 16.40 -39.61
CA GLY A 199 -35.62 14.98 -39.31
C GLY A 199 -34.19 14.45 -39.18
N VAL A 200 -33.33 14.75 -40.14
CA VAL A 200 -31.90 14.35 -40.12
C VAL A 200 -31.18 14.93 -38.91
N LEU A 201 -31.38 16.22 -38.60
CA LEU A 201 -30.74 16.86 -37.45
C LEU A 201 -31.23 16.28 -36.12
N THR A 202 -32.53 16.02 -36.01
CA THR A 202 -33.12 15.39 -34.82
C THR A 202 -32.56 13.98 -34.62
N GLN A 203 -32.45 13.19 -35.69
CA GLN A 203 -31.84 11.85 -35.63
C GLN A 203 -30.38 11.92 -35.20
N GLN A 204 -29.57 12.80 -35.82
CA GLN A 204 -28.16 12.97 -35.42
C GLN A 204 -28.03 13.39 -33.96
N GLN A 205 -28.93 14.23 -33.47
CA GLN A 205 -28.94 14.66 -32.08
C GLN A 205 -29.28 13.51 -31.11
N GLN A 206 -30.23 12.65 -31.47
CA GLN A 206 -30.54 11.43 -30.73
C GLN A 206 -29.33 10.48 -30.70
N GLU A 207 -28.68 10.26 -31.85
CA GLU A 207 -27.47 9.44 -31.94
C GLU A 207 -26.33 9.98 -31.05
N ILE A 208 -26.08 11.29 -31.08
CA ILE A 208 -25.09 11.94 -30.20
C ILE A 208 -25.44 11.74 -28.73
N HIS A 209 -26.73 11.85 -28.36
CA HIS A 209 -27.17 11.63 -26.99
C HIS A 209 -26.92 10.18 -26.55
N THR A 210 -27.34 9.20 -27.34
CA THR A 210 -27.10 7.79 -27.08
C THR A 210 -25.61 7.47 -26.97
N LEU A 211 -24.79 8.05 -27.85
CA LEU A 211 -23.33 7.90 -27.78
C LEU A 211 -22.74 8.48 -26.49
N ARG A 212 -23.21 9.66 -26.05
CA ARG A 212 -22.76 10.28 -24.78
C ARG A 212 -23.14 9.44 -23.57
N GLU A 213 -24.35 8.89 -23.54
CA GLU A 213 -24.78 7.99 -22.47
C GLU A 213 -23.95 6.72 -22.45
N ALA A 214 -23.72 6.09 -23.60
CA ALA A 214 -22.86 4.91 -23.70
C ALA A 214 -21.42 5.21 -23.24
N LEU A 215 -20.85 6.36 -23.66
CA LEU A 215 -19.52 6.81 -23.22
C LEU A 215 -19.46 7.01 -21.71
N LYS A 216 -20.50 7.61 -21.11
CA LYS A 216 -20.60 7.80 -19.66
C LYS A 216 -20.58 6.45 -18.93
N THR A 217 -21.32 5.46 -19.42
CA THR A 217 -21.32 4.10 -18.85
C THR A 217 -19.95 3.44 -18.95
N VAL A 218 -19.26 3.56 -20.10
CA VAL A 218 -17.92 3.00 -20.29
C VAL A 218 -16.90 3.67 -19.35
N VAL A 219 -16.94 5.00 -19.23
CA VAL A 219 -16.06 5.75 -18.31
C VAL A 219 -16.33 5.34 -16.87
N GLN A 220 -17.60 5.21 -16.46
CA GLN A 220 -17.96 4.77 -15.12
C GLN A 220 -17.46 3.35 -14.83
N TYR A 221 -17.64 2.42 -15.77
CA TYR A 221 -17.14 1.05 -15.65
C TYR A 221 -15.62 1.02 -15.51
N GLN A 222 -14.90 1.74 -16.37
CA GLN A 222 -13.44 1.84 -16.29
C GLN A 222 -12.99 2.43 -14.95
N MET A 223 -13.62 3.50 -14.47
CA MET A 223 -13.31 4.09 -13.18
C MET A 223 -13.51 3.06 -12.05
N SER A 224 -14.64 2.34 -12.05
CA SER A 224 -14.92 1.32 -11.04
C SER A 224 -13.94 0.14 -11.06
N ASP A 225 -13.53 -0.32 -12.25
CA ASP A 225 -12.56 -1.41 -12.39
C ASP A 225 -11.15 -0.96 -11.97
N THR A 226 -10.73 0.25 -12.33
CA THR A 226 -9.45 0.81 -11.88
C THR A 226 -9.40 0.99 -10.36
N GLU A 227 -10.49 1.43 -9.75
CA GLU A 227 -10.62 1.58 -8.31
C GLU A 227 -10.59 0.22 -7.60
N ALA A 228 -11.31 -0.78 -8.10
CA ALA A 228 -11.31 -2.13 -7.54
C ALA A 228 -9.92 -2.80 -7.63
N ARG A 229 -9.20 -2.60 -8.75
CA ARG A 229 -7.82 -3.08 -8.90
C ARG A 229 -6.88 -2.38 -7.92
N TYR A 230 -6.97 -1.05 -7.82
CA TYR A 230 -6.19 -0.28 -6.86
C TYR A 230 -6.37 -0.79 -5.43
N TYR A 231 -7.61 -0.95 -4.96
CA TYR A 231 -7.85 -1.42 -3.58
C TYR A 231 -7.39 -2.85 -3.34
N ARG A 232 -7.49 -3.74 -4.35
CA ARG A 232 -6.94 -5.10 -4.25
C ARG A 232 -5.41 -5.08 -4.07
N GLU A 233 -4.71 -4.32 -4.89
CA GLU A 233 -3.24 -4.18 -4.80
C GLU A 233 -2.83 -3.47 -3.51
N PHE A 234 -3.60 -2.48 -3.06
CA PHE A 234 -3.39 -1.79 -1.79
C PHE A 234 -3.51 -2.75 -0.61
N ASP A 235 -4.59 -3.52 -0.54
CA ASP A 235 -4.82 -4.50 0.53
C ASP A 235 -3.75 -5.60 0.51
N GLU A 236 -3.37 -6.11 -0.67
CA GLU A 236 -2.26 -7.07 -0.81
C GLU A 236 -0.96 -6.48 -0.27
N THR A 237 -0.65 -5.24 -0.66
CA THR A 237 0.54 -4.53 -0.20
C THR A 237 0.54 -4.34 1.32
N VAL A 238 -0.59 -3.91 1.90
CA VAL A 238 -0.72 -3.73 3.36
C VAL A 238 -0.60 -5.07 4.10
N ASN A 239 -1.20 -6.13 3.57
CA ASN A 239 -1.12 -7.47 4.16
C ASN A 239 0.29 -8.09 4.02
N SER A 240 1.09 -7.65 3.05
CA SER A 240 2.49 -8.05 2.87
C SER A 240 3.47 -7.35 3.83
N LEU A 241 3.00 -6.35 4.60
CA LEU A 241 3.83 -5.67 5.60
C LEU A 241 4.24 -6.64 6.73
N PRO A 242 5.37 -6.40 7.41
CA PRO A 242 5.81 -7.21 8.56
C PRO A 242 4.72 -7.39 9.62
N GLU A 243 4.77 -8.52 10.34
CA GLU A 243 3.79 -8.91 11.38
C GLU A 243 3.44 -7.79 12.36
N ALA A 244 4.44 -6.97 12.72
CA ALA A 244 4.31 -5.84 13.64
C ALA A 244 3.25 -4.81 13.21
N TYR A 245 2.94 -4.71 11.91
CA TYR A 245 1.94 -3.80 11.37
C TYR A 245 0.51 -4.36 11.42
N ARG A 246 0.33 -5.67 11.64
CA ARG A 246 -1.00 -6.30 11.67
C ARG A 246 -1.85 -5.80 12.83
N GLU A 247 -1.24 -5.48 13.96
CA GLU A 247 -1.94 -4.86 15.10
C GLU A 247 -2.47 -3.45 14.75
N THR A 248 -1.76 -2.71 13.89
CA THR A 248 -2.12 -1.33 13.53
C THR A 248 -3.13 -1.28 12.39
N PHE A 249 -2.95 -2.11 11.35
CA PHE A 249 -3.76 -2.06 10.12
C PHE A 249 -4.78 -3.19 9.99
N GLY A 250 -4.77 -4.18 10.90
CA GLY A 250 -5.58 -5.39 10.77
C GLY A 250 -5.10 -6.29 9.61
N GLN A 251 -5.76 -7.44 9.46
CA GLN A 251 -5.57 -8.37 8.35
C GLN A 251 -6.83 -8.42 7.48
N GLY A 252 -6.69 -8.80 6.22
CA GLY A 252 -7.80 -8.96 5.27
C GLY A 252 -7.93 -7.81 4.30
N THR A 253 -9.06 -7.73 3.61
CA THR A 253 -9.40 -6.60 2.74
C THR A 253 -10.00 -5.45 3.54
N ILE A 254 -10.04 -4.25 2.96
CA ILE A 254 -10.69 -3.10 3.58
C ILE A 254 -12.18 -3.34 3.87
N HIS A 255 -12.81 -4.24 3.12
CA HIS A 255 -14.22 -4.63 3.29
C HIS A 255 -14.44 -5.63 4.44
N ASP A 256 -13.40 -6.37 4.84
CA ASP A 256 -13.46 -7.33 5.94
C ASP A 256 -13.28 -6.66 7.31
N LEU A 257 -12.75 -5.43 7.34
CA LEU A 257 -12.53 -4.68 8.57
C LEU A 257 -13.81 -4.01 9.05
N GLU A 258 -14.05 -4.07 10.37
CA GLU A 258 -15.14 -3.34 10.99
C GLU A 258 -14.95 -1.82 10.81
N ARG A 259 -15.96 -1.12 10.29
CA ARG A 259 -15.88 0.33 9.97
C ARG A 259 -15.56 1.21 11.17
N GLY A 260 -15.88 0.78 12.39
CA GLY A 260 -15.57 1.47 13.64
C GLY A 260 -14.20 1.11 14.23
N SER A 261 -13.48 0.14 13.65
CA SER A 261 -12.20 -0.32 14.19
C SER A 261 -11.08 0.70 13.96
N PRO A 262 -10.10 0.81 14.89
CA PRO A 262 -8.90 1.61 14.66
C PRO A 262 -8.12 1.18 13.40
N ALA A 263 -8.14 -0.10 13.07
CA ALA A 263 -7.50 -0.67 11.88
C ALA A 263 -8.07 -0.08 10.59
N PHE A 264 -9.40 0.00 10.47
CA PHE A 264 -10.06 0.63 9.32
C PHE A 264 -9.67 2.11 9.19
N GLY A 265 -9.72 2.87 10.29
CA GLY A 265 -9.30 4.28 10.31
C GLY A 265 -7.83 4.48 9.92
N ASN A 266 -6.94 3.60 10.39
CA ASN A 266 -5.52 3.63 10.03
C ASN A 266 -5.28 3.29 8.56
N ARG A 267 -6.02 2.33 7.99
CA ARG A 267 -5.94 2.02 6.54
C ARG A 267 -6.43 3.18 5.69
N ALA A 268 -7.57 3.79 6.04
CA ALA A 268 -8.07 4.98 5.34
C ALA A 268 -7.08 6.15 5.41
N LYS A 269 -6.46 6.36 6.58
CA LYS A 269 -5.40 7.36 6.75
C LYS A 269 -4.19 7.05 5.86
N LEU A 270 -3.74 5.79 5.82
CA LEU A 270 -2.64 5.36 4.98
C LEU A 270 -2.93 5.53 3.48
N ASP A 271 -4.12 5.13 3.03
CA ASP A 271 -4.59 5.31 1.65
C ASP A 271 -4.56 6.79 1.24
N SER A 272 -5.13 7.66 2.09
CA SER A 272 -5.11 9.11 1.84
C SER A 272 -3.69 9.68 1.71
N ALA A 273 -2.73 9.15 2.48
CA ALA A 273 -1.34 9.56 2.44
C ALA A 273 -0.63 9.06 1.17
N VAL A 274 -0.94 7.85 0.71
CA VAL A 274 -0.44 7.31 -0.57
C VAL A 274 -0.92 8.17 -1.74
N LEU A 275 -2.22 8.47 -1.81
CA LEU A 275 -2.81 9.29 -2.86
C LEU A 275 -2.26 10.72 -2.84
N ALA A 276 -2.09 11.31 -1.65
CA ALA A 276 -1.49 12.63 -1.49
C ALA A 276 -0.03 12.65 -1.94
N LEU A 277 0.76 11.64 -1.58
CA LEU A 277 2.16 11.52 -2.00
C LEU A 277 2.29 11.39 -3.53
N GLN A 278 1.50 10.51 -4.15
CA GLN A 278 1.50 10.36 -5.61
C GLN A 278 1.06 11.64 -6.34
N THR A 279 0.07 12.35 -5.78
CA THR A 279 -0.41 13.61 -6.35
C THR A 279 0.64 14.71 -6.21
N ALA A 280 1.31 14.82 -5.07
CA ALA A 280 2.38 15.80 -4.86
C ALA A 280 3.56 15.58 -5.84
N ARG A 281 3.92 14.32 -6.10
CA ARG A 281 4.95 13.96 -7.08
C ARG A 281 4.54 14.34 -8.51
N ARG A 282 3.30 14.02 -8.91
CA ARG A 282 2.75 14.43 -10.21
C ARG A 282 2.78 15.95 -10.39
N GLN A 283 2.43 16.72 -9.36
CA GLN A 283 2.50 18.18 -9.39
C GLN A 283 3.93 18.73 -9.53
N ARG A 284 4.93 17.98 -9.07
CA ARG A 284 6.36 18.31 -9.23
C ARG A 284 6.98 17.77 -10.53
N GLY A 285 6.20 17.11 -11.39
CA GLY A 285 6.70 16.46 -12.60
C GLY A 285 7.58 15.23 -12.32
N GLU A 286 7.54 14.69 -11.09
CA GLU A 286 8.24 13.46 -10.75
C GLU A 286 7.43 12.24 -11.20
N PRO A 287 8.09 11.15 -11.63
CA PRO A 287 7.38 9.93 -12.01
C PRO A 287 6.62 9.34 -10.80
N PRO A 288 5.45 8.73 -11.04
CA PRO A 288 4.69 8.06 -10.00
C PRO A 288 5.48 6.88 -9.43
N LEU A 289 5.40 6.71 -8.11
CA LEU A 289 6.04 5.59 -7.42
C LEU A 289 5.22 4.31 -7.61
N PRO A 290 5.86 3.13 -7.69
CA PRO A 290 5.17 1.86 -7.55
C PRO A 290 4.37 1.83 -6.23
N LEU A 291 3.17 1.24 -6.24
CA LEU A 291 2.26 1.27 -5.09
C LEU A 291 2.93 0.77 -3.80
N ARG A 292 3.68 -0.32 -3.89
CA ARG A 292 4.45 -0.88 -2.76
C ARG A 292 5.39 0.13 -2.11
N GLU A 293 6.11 0.89 -2.94
CA GLU A 293 7.05 1.90 -2.46
C GLU A 293 6.30 3.12 -1.88
N ALA A 294 5.21 3.54 -2.53
CA ALA A 294 4.35 4.61 -2.05
C ALA A 294 3.76 4.30 -0.67
N VAL A 295 3.27 3.06 -0.46
CA VAL A 295 2.77 2.58 0.83
C VAL A 295 3.88 2.59 1.88
N GLN A 296 5.07 2.07 1.59
CA GLN A 296 6.19 2.08 2.55
C GLN A 296 6.60 3.51 2.95
N ARG A 297 6.65 4.46 2.00
CA ARG A 297 6.93 5.87 2.30
C ARG A 297 5.81 6.50 3.12
N ALA A 298 4.55 6.25 2.76
CA ALA A 298 3.39 6.75 3.49
C ALA A 298 3.34 6.22 4.94
N VAL A 299 3.66 4.94 5.16
CA VAL A 299 3.78 4.35 6.50
C VAL A 299 4.85 5.07 7.32
N ARG A 300 6.03 5.32 6.74
CA ARG A 300 7.12 6.04 7.42
C ARG A 300 6.74 7.49 7.78
N ALA A 301 6.02 8.17 6.89
CA ALA A 301 5.60 9.55 7.09
C ALA A 301 4.49 9.70 8.14
N GLU A 302 3.46 8.86 8.09
CA GLU A 302 2.25 8.97 8.93
C GLU A 302 2.26 8.13 10.21
N PHE A 303 3.04 7.06 10.24
CA PHE A 303 3.13 6.10 11.35
C PHE A 303 4.59 5.87 11.81
N PRO A 304 5.35 6.95 12.15
CA PRO A 304 6.78 6.84 12.46
C PRO A 304 7.05 5.96 13.69
N GLN A 305 6.17 5.97 14.70
CA GLN A 305 6.37 5.18 15.92
C GLN A 305 6.28 3.67 15.65
N GLN A 306 5.31 3.26 14.84
CA GLN A 306 5.12 1.87 14.42
C GLN A 306 6.28 1.40 13.55
N HIS A 307 6.76 2.29 12.67
CA HIS A 307 7.92 2.02 11.84
C HIS A 307 9.20 1.82 12.65
N ASP A 308 9.52 2.74 13.56
CA ASP A 308 10.68 2.65 14.45
C ASP A 308 10.65 1.36 15.29
N THR A 309 9.47 1.00 15.80
CA THR A 309 9.27 -0.23 16.58
C THR A 309 9.52 -1.47 15.73
N THR A 310 9.03 -1.47 14.49
CA THR A 310 9.23 -2.58 13.55
C THR A 310 10.71 -2.76 13.21
N ILE A 311 11.43 -1.67 12.91
CA ILE A 311 12.87 -1.72 12.65
C ILE A 311 13.63 -2.26 13.87
N ARG A 312 13.34 -1.73 15.07
CA ARG A 312 13.99 -2.22 16.31
C ARG A 312 13.76 -3.72 16.52
N ASN A 313 12.54 -4.19 16.28
CA ASN A 313 12.20 -5.60 16.40
C ASN A 313 12.98 -6.44 15.39
N GLN A 314 13.06 -6.01 14.12
CA GLN A 314 13.84 -6.70 13.08
C GLN A 314 15.33 -6.76 13.42
N VAL A 315 15.92 -5.63 13.82
CA VAL A 315 17.34 -5.59 14.23
C VAL A 315 17.57 -6.50 15.43
N SER A 316 16.68 -6.49 16.43
CA SER A 316 16.80 -7.36 17.60
C SER A 316 16.71 -8.84 17.23
N GLN A 317 15.85 -9.21 16.27
CA GLN A 317 15.72 -10.58 15.77
C GLN A 317 16.96 -11.00 14.97
N GLN A 318 17.52 -10.12 14.14
CA GLN A 318 18.76 -10.38 13.41
C GLN A 318 19.95 -10.55 14.35
N VAL A 319 20.08 -9.69 15.37
CA VAL A 319 21.13 -9.81 16.40
C VAL A 319 20.99 -11.13 17.18
N LYS A 320 19.79 -11.48 17.62
CA LYS A 320 19.51 -12.78 18.27
C LYS A 320 19.81 -13.96 17.35
N GLY A 321 19.47 -13.86 16.06
CA GLY A 321 19.78 -14.88 15.05
C GLY A 321 21.27 -15.09 14.88
N ARG A 322 22.04 -14.00 14.74
CA ARG A 322 23.51 -14.03 14.68
C ARG A 322 24.11 -14.59 15.97
N GLN A 323 23.58 -14.22 17.14
CA GLN A 323 24.04 -14.74 18.43
C GLN A 323 23.81 -16.25 18.56
N ARG A 324 22.72 -16.79 17.99
CA ARG A 324 22.45 -18.23 17.93
C ARG A 324 23.36 -18.96 16.93
N GLN A 325 23.70 -18.31 15.82
CA GLN A 325 24.63 -18.84 14.81
C GLN A 325 26.08 -18.76 15.25
N PHE A 326 26.39 -17.93 16.25
CA PHE A 326 27.64 -18.03 17.00
C PHE A 326 27.57 -19.35 17.78
N THR A 327 27.87 -20.46 17.10
CA THR A 327 28.17 -21.75 17.72
C THR A 327 29.06 -21.43 18.89
N GLN A 328 28.57 -21.70 20.11
CA GLN A 328 29.36 -21.47 21.33
C GLN A 328 30.73 -22.08 21.03
N ARG A 329 31.72 -21.21 20.87
CA ARG A 329 33.10 -21.67 20.72
C ARG A 329 33.28 -22.57 21.93
N PRO A 330 33.59 -23.87 21.77
CA PRO A 330 33.68 -24.78 22.90
C PRO A 330 34.79 -24.23 23.77
N THR A 331 34.41 -23.41 24.75
CA THR A 331 35.29 -22.93 25.78
C THR A 331 35.52 -24.17 26.59
N GLY A 332 36.57 -24.93 26.25
CA GLY A 332 37.03 -26.13 26.95
C GLY A 332 37.45 -25.87 28.41
N ARG A 333 37.00 -24.77 29.01
CA ARG A 333 36.88 -24.65 30.46
C ARG A 333 35.67 -25.48 30.88
N ARG A 334 35.91 -26.77 31.10
CA ARG A 334 35.23 -27.45 32.21
C ARG A 334 35.35 -26.49 33.40
N PRO A 335 34.27 -26.08 34.06
CA PRO A 335 34.37 -25.49 35.39
C PRO A 335 34.91 -26.59 36.30
N GLY A 336 36.24 -26.75 36.32
CA GLY A 336 36.92 -27.49 37.36
C GLY A 336 36.63 -26.74 38.67
N PRO A 337 36.33 -27.45 39.77
CA PRO A 337 36.10 -26.84 41.06
C PRO A 337 37.29 -25.93 41.39
N ALA A 338 37.01 -24.62 41.48
CA ALA A 338 37.99 -23.62 41.83
C ALA A 338 38.48 -23.90 43.25
N GLY A 339 39.64 -24.55 43.39
CA GLY A 339 40.29 -24.77 44.69
C GLY A 339 40.72 -26.20 45.01
N GLY A 340 40.56 -27.18 44.11
CA GLY A 340 41.06 -28.54 44.36
C GLY A 340 42.58 -28.66 44.10
N ASN A 341 43.32 -29.17 45.10
CA ASN A 341 44.73 -29.53 44.97
C ASN A 341 44.92 -30.45 43.74
N PRO A 342 45.85 -30.17 42.80
CA PRO A 342 45.97 -30.91 41.53
C PRO A 342 46.07 -32.44 41.70
N GLU A 343 46.61 -32.91 42.81
CA GLU A 343 46.68 -34.34 43.15
C GLU A 343 45.29 -34.96 43.34
N GLN A 344 44.34 -34.28 43.99
CA GLN A 344 42.97 -34.79 44.17
C GLN A 344 42.19 -34.87 42.85
N SER A 345 42.46 -33.93 41.93
CA SER A 345 41.87 -33.98 40.58
C SER A 345 42.42 -35.16 39.77
N ALA A 346 43.71 -35.46 39.90
CA ALA A 346 44.33 -36.62 39.26
C ALA A 346 43.79 -37.94 39.84
N VAL A 347 43.67 -38.04 41.17
CA VAL A 347 43.14 -39.24 41.86
C VAL A 347 41.69 -39.49 41.46
N SER A 348 40.82 -38.48 41.50
CA SER A 348 39.41 -38.64 41.10
C SER A 348 39.23 -38.94 39.61
N ALA A 349 40.12 -38.47 38.73
CA ALA A 349 40.12 -38.84 37.32
C ALA A 349 40.51 -40.31 37.11
N VAL A 350 41.49 -40.83 37.86
CA VAL A 350 41.89 -42.24 37.82
C VAL A 350 40.81 -43.14 38.42
N GLU A 351 40.19 -42.75 39.54
CA GLU A 351 39.09 -43.50 40.16
C GLU A 351 37.87 -43.60 39.22
N ASN A 352 37.47 -42.51 38.58
CA ASN A 352 36.37 -42.54 37.61
C ASN A 352 36.72 -43.39 36.38
N PHE A 353 37.96 -43.30 35.88
CA PHE A 353 38.41 -44.14 34.77
C PHE A 353 38.44 -45.63 35.12
N MET A 354 38.84 -45.98 36.34
CA MET A 354 38.80 -47.37 36.82
C MET A 354 37.37 -47.87 37.03
N ARG A 355 36.48 -47.01 37.54
CA ARG A 355 35.06 -47.32 37.73
C ARG A 355 34.33 -47.54 36.40
N ASP A 356 34.57 -46.69 35.39
CA ASP A 356 33.96 -46.82 34.06
C ASP A 356 34.41 -48.08 33.31
N ARG A 357 35.62 -48.58 33.62
CA ARG A 357 36.13 -49.84 33.05
C ARG A 357 35.81 -51.08 33.89
N ASN A 358 34.94 -50.96 34.90
CA ASN A 358 34.60 -52.04 35.82
C ASN A 358 35.82 -52.69 36.51
N PHE A 359 36.92 -51.95 36.66
CA PHE A 359 37.98 -52.35 37.57
C PHE A 359 37.52 -52.02 38.99
N ASN A 360 36.74 -52.92 39.59
CA ASN A 360 36.44 -52.88 41.02
C ASN A 360 37.75 -53.06 41.78
N SER A 361 38.36 -51.94 42.18
CA SER A 361 39.53 -51.92 43.06
C SER A 361 39.10 -52.44 44.43
N ALA A 362 39.57 -53.62 44.80
CA ALA A 362 39.40 -54.23 46.12
C ALA A 362 40.23 -53.57 47.23
N VAL A 363 40.66 -52.31 47.05
CA VAL A 363 41.62 -51.61 47.94
C VAL A 363 40.91 -50.73 48.97
N ALA A 364 39.58 -50.55 48.89
CA ALA A 364 38.84 -49.69 49.82
C ALA A 364 38.37 -50.37 51.12
N ASP A 365 38.82 -51.59 51.43
CA ASP A 365 38.36 -52.37 52.59
C ASP A 365 39.51 -52.72 53.56
N THR A 366 40.43 -51.77 53.78
CA THR A 366 41.34 -51.84 54.93
C THR A 366 40.72 -51.12 56.13
N PRO A 367 40.38 -51.83 57.22
CA PRO A 367 39.84 -51.21 58.42
C PRO A 367 40.89 -50.30 59.07
N GLU A 368 40.46 -49.09 59.45
CA GLU A 368 41.23 -48.17 60.27
C GLU A 368 41.72 -48.87 61.54
N VAL A 369 43.05 -48.93 61.71
CA VAL A 369 43.67 -49.34 62.98
C VAL A 369 43.77 -48.09 63.84
N GLU A 370 42.93 -48.02 64.87
CA GLU A 370 43.06 -47.06 65.97
C GLU A 370 44.42 -47.21 66.65
N PHE A 371 45.15 -46.09 66.78
CA PHE A 371 46.28 -45.93 67.69
C PHE A 371 46.03 -44.76 68.62
#